data_AF-A0A924K025-F1
#
_entry.id   AF-A0A924K025-F1
#
_cell.length_a   1.000
_cell.length_b   1.000
_cell.length_c   1.000
_cell.angle_alpha   90.00
_cell.angle_beta   90.00
_cell.angle_gamma   90.00
#
_symmetry.space_group_name_H-M   'P 1'
#
loop_
_entity.id
_entity.type
_entity.pdbx_description
1 polymer ?
#
loop_
_entity_poly.entity_id
_entity_poly.type
_entity_poly.pdbx_seq_one_letter_code
_entity_poly.pdbx_strand_id
1 'polypeptide(L)'
;MTSLIFLTLDQHIIDGRADHVAIDDGTVKLTYAELLALTAALAGGLAHVGVREGSTVLLDVRGAALVAAVLALARLGAIPTTALPDLGTRFRIAGDPPVVHTAEHDYPWATILSAGKTDPLPAPDRDEPGYEQLMLEKYQGIFATLTAGKTIT
;
A
#
# COMPACT_ATOMS: atom_id res chain seq x y z
N MET A 1 5.91 19.86 -3.72
CA MET A 1 6.59 18.65 -3.24
C MET A 1 5.81 17.48 -3.82
N THR A 2 6.51 16.55 -4.48
CA THR A 2 5.94 15.32 -5.06
C THR A 2 5.50 14.39 -3.93
N SER A 3 4.50 13.53 -4.15
CA SER A 3 4.04 12.59 -3.11
C SER A 3 5.12 11.59 -2.68
N LEU A 4 5.07 11.19 -1.41
CA LEU A 4 5.95 10.22 -0.78
C LEU A 4 5.94 8.89 -1.55
N ILE A 5 4.75 8.40 -1.91
CA ILE A 5 4.61 7.12 -2.60
C ILE A 5 5.18 7.16 -4.02
N PHE A 6 5.07 8.29 -4.73
CA PHE A 6 5.72 8.46 -6.03
C PHE A 6 7.24 8.36 -5.91
N LEU A 7 7.83 9.05 -4.93
CA LEU A 7 9.28 8.99 -4.69
C LEU A 7 9.75 7.59 -4.26
N THR A 8 8.87 6.83 -3.61
CA THR A 8 9.16 5.50 -3.07
C THR A 8 9.11 4.39 -4.12
N LEU A 9 8.30 4.53 -5.17
CA LEU A 9 8.10 3.48 -6.18
C LEU A 9 8.24 4.01 -7.61
N ASP A 10 7.36 4.93 -8.00
CA ASP A 10 7.21 5.38 -9.38
C ASP A 10 8.51 6.02 -9.92
N GLN A 11 9.22 6.77 -9.08
CA GLN A 11 10.54 7.35 -9.42
C GLN A 11 11.56 6.27 -9.80
N HIS A 12 11.54 5.10 -9.18
CA HIS A 12 12.46 4.01 -9.52
C HIS A 12 12.20 3.43 -10.91
N ILE A 13 10.95 3.44 -11.38
CA ILE A 13 10.63 3.02 -12.74
C ILE A 13 11.19 4.02 -13.74
N ILE A 14 11.01 5.31 -13.47
CA ILE A 14 11.54 6.41 -14.30
C ILE A 14 13.07 6.33 -14.38
N ASP A 15 13.73 6.02 -13.28
CA ASP A 15 15.19 5.90 -13.22
C ASP A 15 15.74 4.57 -13.80
N GLY A 16 14.90 3.75 -14.43
CA GLY A 16 15.31 2.50 -15.06
C GLY A 16 15.62 1.36 -14.07
N ARG A 17 15.12 1.44 -12.84
CA ARG A 17 15.30 0.40 -11.79
C ARG A 17 14.14 -0.58 -11.70
N ALA A 18 13.31 -0.66 -12.73
CA ALA A 18 12.10 -1.50 -12.79
C ALA A 18 12.36 -2.97 -12.39
N ASP A 19 13.44 -3.57 -12.90
CA ASP A 19 13.77 -4.98 -12.68
C ASP A 19 14.56 -5.25 -11.38
N HIS A 20 14.91 -4.22 -10.61
CA HIS A 20 15.58 -4.41 -9.32
C HIS A 20 14.60 -4.98 -8.29
N VAL A 21 15.12 -5.84 -7.41
CA VAL A 21 14.33 -6.50 -6.36
C VAL A 21 13.99 -5.49 -5.26
N ALA A 22 12.69 -5.26 -5.03
CA ALA A 22 12.17 -4.39 -3.98
C ALA A 22 11.82 -5.16 -2.70
N ILE A 23 11.33 -6.40 -2.82
CA ILE A 23 11.02 -7.29 -1.69
C ILE A 23 11.61 -8.67 -1.96
N ASP A 24 12.24 -9.25 -0.94
CA ASP A 24 12.69 -10.64 -0.91
C ASP A 24 12.61 -11.18 0.53
N ASP A 25 11.44 -11.67 0.94
CA ASP A 25 11.21 -12.20 2.31
C ASP A 25 11.42 -13.72 2.43
N GLY A 26 12.09 -14.31 1.42
CA GLY A 26 12.32 -15.75 1.29
C GLY A 26 11.13 -16.56 0.80
N THR A 27 9.91 -16.02 0.87
CA THR A 27 8.68 -16.66 0.34
C THR A 27 8.19 -15.93 -0.91
N VAL A 28 8.28 -14.60 -0.89
CA VAL A 28 7.85 -13.71 -1.96
C VAL A 28 9.04 -12.88 -2.41
N LYS A 29 9.22 -12.80 -3.72
CA LYS A 29 10.20 -11.95 -4.37
C LYS A 29 9.50 -11.07 -5.39
N LEU A 30 9.62 -9.75 -5.22
CA LEU A 30 9.01 -8.76 -6.11
C LEU A 30 10.03 -7.71 -6.53
N THR A 31 10.05 -7.43 -7.82
CA THR A 31 10.75 -6.28 -8.39
C THR A 31 10.02 -4.96 -8.10
N TYR A 32 10.67 -3.82 -8.33
CA TYR A 32 10.03 -2.51 -8.23
C TYR A 32 8.83 -2.37 -9.17
N ALA A 33 8.92 -2.90 -10.40
CA ALA A 33 7.81 -2.88 -11.35
C ALA A 33 6.62 -3.71 -10.86
N GLU A 34 6.87 -4.91 -10.34
CA GLU A 34 5.83 -5.79 -9.81
C GLU A 34 5.19 -5.20 -8.54
N LEU A 35 5.98 -4.62 -7.65
CA LEU A 35 5.48 -3.97 -6.44
C LEU A 35 4.65 -2.73 -6.78
N LEU A 36 5.05 -1.93 -7.76
CA LEU A 36 4.26 -0.80 -8.24
C LEU A 36 2.91 -1.28 -8.80
N ALA A 37 2.93 -2.25 -9.71
CA ALA A 37 1.70 -2.78 -10.30
C ALA A 37 0.76 -3.38 -9.25
N LEU A 38 1.30 -4.13 -8.29
CA LEU A 38 0.56 -4.72 -7.18
C LEU A 38 -0.10 -3.62 -6.32
N THR A 39 0.66 -2.61 -5.92
CA THR A 39 0.16 -1.55 -5.03
C THR A 39 -0.83 -0.62 -5.71
N ALA A 40 -0.63 -0.30 -6.99
CA ALA A 40 -1.57 0.50 -7.77
C ALA A 40 -2.90 -0.25 -7.99
N ALA A 41 -2.84 -1.55 -8.32
CA ALA A 41 -4.04 -2.38 -8.43
C ALA A 41 -4.74 -2.55 -7.07
N LEU A 42 -3.99 -2.78 -5.99
CA LEU A 42 -4.58 -2.88 -4.67
C LEU A 42 -5.28 -1.57 -4.27
N ALA A 43 -4.65 -0.42 -4.52
CA ALA A 43 -5.22 0.89 -4.25
C ALA A 43 -6.53 1.13 -5.03
N GLY A 44 -6.54 0.82 -6.32
CA GLY A 44 -7.77 0.91 -7.14
C GLY A 44 -8.89 0.00 -6.64
N GLY A 45 -8.56 -1.25 -6.29
CA GLY A 45 -9.53 -2.19 -5.72
C GLY A 45 -10.09 -1.74 -4.37
N LEU A 46 -9.24 -1.19 -3.50
CA LEU A 46 -9.64 -0.62 -2.22
C LEU A 46 -10.55 0.60 -2.40
N ALA A 47 -10.29 1.43 -3.42
CA ALA A 47 -11.18 2.55 -3.78
C ALA A 47 -12.59 2.07 -4.16
N HIS A 48 -12.69 0.97 -4.92
CA HIS A 48 -13.99 0.39 -5.32
C HIS A 48 -14.82 -0.12 -4.14
N VAL A 49 -14.18 -0.63 -3.08
CA VAL A 49 -14.88 -1.06 -1.86
C VAL A 49 -15.07 0.08 -0.85
N GLY A 50 -14.78 1.32 -1.24
CA GLY A 50 -15.13 2.52 -0.50
C GLY A 50 -14.02 3.12 0.36
N VAL A 51 -12.78 2.61 0.29
CA VAL A 51 -11.64 3.28 0.94
C VAL A 51 -11.35 4.58 0.20
N ARG A 52 -11.27 5.67 0.93
CA ARG A 52 -10.98 7.02 0.40
C ARG A 52 -9.80 7.64 1.15
N GLU A 53 -9.30 8.73 0.62
CA GLU A 53 -8.38 9.62 1.34
C GLU A 53 -8.90 9.92 2.76
N GLY A 54 -8.00 9.90 3.74
CA GLY A 54 -8.31 10.06 5.16
C GLY A 54 -9.01 8.86 5.82
N SER A 55 -9.38 7.82 5.08
CA SER A 55 -9.98 6.61 5.67
C SER A 55 -8.96 5.89 6.54
N THR A 56 -9.34 5.56 7.77
CA THR A 56 -8.52 4.71 8.64
C THR A 56 -8.72 3.25 8.32
N VAL A 57 -7.63 2.52 8.09
CA VAL A 57 -7.64 1.09 7.76
C VAL A 57 -6.77 0.32 8.75
N LEU A 58 -7.38 -0.63 9.46
CA LEU A 58 -6.67 -1.50 10.38
C LEU A 58 -5.89 -2.57 9.61
N LEU A 59 -4.59 -2.69 9.86
CA LEU A 59 -3.72 -3.69 9.26
C LEU A 59 -3.35 -4.75 10.29
N ASP A 60 -3.76 -5.99 10.04
CA ASP A 60 -3.37 -7.20 10.77
C ASP A 60 -2.84 -8.24 9.76
N VAL A 61 -1.81 -7.83 9.04
CA VAL A 61 -1.09 -8.61 8.03
C VAL A 61 0.41 -8.42 8.22
N ARG A 62 1.24 -9.27 7.62
CA ARG A 62 2.69 -9.30 7.81
C ARG A 62 3.44 -9.49 6.49
N GLY A 63 4.77 -9.36 6.52
CA GLY A 63 5.64 -9.61 5.37
C GLY A 63 5.30 -8.74 4.16
N ALA A 64 5.44 -9.31 2.96
CA ALA A 64 5.12 -8.62 1.71
C ALA A 64 3.69 -8.04 1.64
N ALA A 65 2.70 -8.70 2.26
CA ALA A 65 1.31 -8.21 2.27
C ALA A 65 1.16 -6.92 3.07
N LEU A 66 1.86 -6.78 4.20
CA LEU A 66 1.90 -5.53 4.97
C LEU A 66 2.52 -4.40 4.15
N VAL A 67 3.66 -4.66 3.51
CA VAL A 67 4.32 -3.65 2.66
C VAL A 67 3.40 -3.21 1.53
N ALA A 68 2.78 -4.15 0.82
CA ALA A 68 1.83 -3.84 -0.26
C ALA A 68 0.62 -3.04 0.24
N ALA A 69 0.04 -3.41 1.39
CA ALA A 69 -1.09 -2.69 1.98
C ALA A 69 -0.73 -1.24 2.34
N VAL A 70 0.39 -1.02 3.03
CA VAL A 70 0.84 0.32 3.42
C VAL A 70 1.06 1.21 2.20
N LEU A 71 1.72 0.69 1.17
CA LEU A 71 2.02 1.45 -0.05
C LEU A 71 0.76 1.73 -0.88
N ALA A 72 -0.20 0.80 -0.95
CA ALA A 72 -1.48 1.04 -1.61
C ALA A 72 -2.33 2.09 -0.87
N LEU A 73 -2.35 2.05 0.47
CA LEU A 73 -3.01 3.09 1.26
C LEU A 73 -2.33 4.45 1.10
N ALA A 74 -1.00 4.47 0.93
CA ALA A 74 -0.27 5.68 0.57
C ALA A 74 -0.71 6.28 -0.77
N ARG A 75 -0.97 5.45 -1.80
CA ARG A 75 -1.53 5.91 -3.08
C ARG A 75 -2.92 6.52 -2.93
N LEU A 76 -3.72 6.01 -1.99
CA LEU A 76 -5.06 6.52 -1.68
C LEU A 76 -5.08 7.76 -0.78
N GLY A 77 -3.98 8.07 -0.09
CA GLY A 77 -4.00 9.02 1.03
C GLY A 77 -4.76 8.50 2.26
N ALA A 78 -4.94 7.18 2.38
CA ALA A 78 -5.59 6.52 3.51
C ALA A 78 -4.61 6.31 4.67
N ILE A 79 -5.13 6.10 5.89
CA ILE A 79 -4.36 6.08 7.13
C ILE A 79 -4.26 4.63 7.67
N PRO A 80 -3.12 3.95 7.50
CA PRO A 80 -2.89 2.63 8.09
C PRO A 80 -2.70 2.71 9.61
N THR A 81 -3.43 1.87 10.35
CA THR A 81 -3.29 1.73 11.81
C THR A 81 -3.11 0.28 12.22
N THR A 82 -2.40 0.04 13.32
CA THR A 82 -2.26 -1.27 13.98
C THR A 82 -2.92 -1.29 15.36
N ALA A 83 -3.43 -0.15 15.83
CA ALA A 83 -4.07 -0.04 17.13
C ALA A 83 -5.50 -0.61 17.07
N LEU A 84 -5.97 -1.16 18.21
CA LEU A 84 -7.34 -1.62 18.34
C LEU A 84 -8.29 -0.47 17.97
N PRO A 85 -9.20 -0.70 17.03
CA PRO A 85 -9.99 0.38 16.47
C PRO A 85 -10.96 0.91 17.52
N ASP A 86 -11.19 2.22 17.48
CA ASP A 86 -12.39 2.83 18.04
C ASP A 86 -13.62 2.11 17.46
N LEU A 87 -14.79 2.20 18.09
CA LEU A 87 -16.06 1.59 17.65
C LEU A 87 -16.52 1.93 16.20
N GLY A 88 -15.72 2.66 15.39
CA GLY A 88 -16.02 3.13 14.05
C GLY A 88 -15.03 2.77 12.93
N THR A 89 -14.00 1.91 13.13
CA THR A 89 -13.15 1.49 11.99
C THR A 89 -13.92 0.59 11.04
N ARG A 90 -14.18 1.11 9.83
CA ARG A 90 -14.98 0.46 8.79
C ARG A 90 -14.20 -0.49 7.89
N PHE A 91 -12.87 -0.39 7.90
CA PHE A 91 -11.99 -1.13 7.00
C PHE A 91 -10.88 -1.84 7.76
N ARG A 92 -10.71 -3.13 7.48
CA ARG A 92 -9.63 -3.93 8.06
C ARG A 92 -9.06 -4.87 7.01
N ILE A 93 -7.74 -5.01 6.98
CA ILE A 93 -7.04 -6.00 6.16
C ILE A 93 -6.40 -6.98 7.13
N ALA A 94 -6.83 -8.24 7.11
CA ALA A 94 -6.37 -9.24 8.07
C ALA A 94 -6.26 -10.64 7.47
N GLY A 95 -5.51 -11.49 8.17
CA GLY A 95 -5.41 -12.92 7.86
C GLY A 95 -4.27 -13.28 6.91
N ASP A 96 -4.10 -14.59 6.74
CA ASP A 96 -3.13 -15.20 5.85
C ASP A 96 -3.79 -16.44 5.19
N PRO A 97 -4.26 -16.35 3.93
CA PRO A 97 -4.10 -15.24 3.00
C PRO A 97 -4.92 -13.99 3.39
N PRO A 98 -4.50 -12.77 2.99
CA PRO A 98 -5.19 -11.53 3.37
C PRO A 98 -6.64 -11.44 2.86
N VAL A 99 -7.50 -10.84 3.68
CA VAL A 99 -8.90 -10.51 3.38
C VAL A 99 -9.17 -9.06 3.75
N VAL A 100 -9.87 -8.33 2.88
CA VAL A 100 -10.34 -6.97 3.12
C VAL A 100 -11.75 -7.04 3.68
N HIS A 101 -11.89 -6.68 4.94
CA HIS A 101 -13.15 -6.58 5.66
C HIS A 101 -13.71 -5.16 5.54
N THR A 102 -14.96 -5.05 5.13
CA THR A 102 -15.75 -3.82 5.15
C THR A 102 -16.93 -3.98 6.11
N ALA A 103 -17.72 -2.92 6.32
CA ALA A 103 -18.94 -3.03 7.13
C ALA A 103 -19.99 -3.99 6.53
N GLU A 104 -19.98 -4.18 5.20
CA GLU A 104 -21.01 -4.93 4.49
C GLU A 104 -20.54 -6.31 4.03
N HIS A 105 -19.28 -6.42 3.61
CA HIS A 105 -18.76 -7.61 2.92
C HIS A 105 -17.28 -7.85 3.21
N ASP A 106 -16.88 -9.11 3.11
CA ASP A 106 -15.49 -9.56 3.12
C ASP A 106 -15.04 -9.90 1.70
N TYR A 107 -13.90 -9.34 1.31
CA TYR A 107 -13.34 -9.51 -0.01
C TYR A 107 -11.97 -10.19 0.07
N PRO A 108 -11.79 -11.37 -0.54
CA PRO A 108 -10.46 -11.96 -0.69
C PRO A 108 -9.51 -10.98 -1.40
N TRP A 109 -8.24 -10.95 -0.97
CA TRP A 109 -7.23 -10.08 -1.56
C TRP A 109 -7.14 -10.19 -3.09
N ALA A 110 -7.23 -11.40 -3.63
CA ALA A 110 -7.20 -11.65 -5.07
C ALA A 110 -8.37 -10.98 -5.81
N THR A 111 -9.55 -10.88 -5.17
CA THR A 111 -10.73 -10.21 -5.73
C THR A 111 -10.49 -8.70 -5.80
N ILE A 112 -9.95 -8.10 -4.73
CA ILE A 112 -9.59 -6.68 -4.69
C ILE A 112 -8.55 -6.35 -5.77
N LEU A 113 -7.50 -7.17 -5.88
CA LEU A 113 -6.50 -7.00 -6.93
C LEU A 113 -7.09 -7.12 -8.33
N SER A 114 -7.99 -8.08 -8.55
CA SER A 114 -8.63 -8.26 -9.86
C SER A 114 -9.49 -7.06 -10.23
N ALA A 115 -10.23 -6.50 -9.27
CA ALA A 115 -11.01 -5.29 -9.47
C ALA A 115 -10.12 -4.07 -9.79
N GLY A 116 -9.03 -3.87 -9.06
CA GLY A 116 -8.17 -2.71 -9.32
C GLY A 116 -7.19 -2.87 -10.48
N LYS A 117 -7.00 -4.07 -11.03
CA LYS A 117 -6.23 -4.24 -12.29
C LYS A 117 -6.89 -3.55 -13.48
N THR A 118 -8.21 -3.38 -13.46
CA THR A 118 -8.93 -2.67 -14.54
C THR A 118 -8.86 -1.15 -14.41
N ASP A 119 -8.60 -0.64 -13.20
CA ASP A 119 -8.48 0.79 -12.91
C ASP A 119 -7.41 1.01 -11.81
N PRO A 120 -6.12 0.81 -12.14
CA PRO A 120 -5.05 0.94 -11.17
C PRO A 120 -4.87 2.40 -10.77
N LEU A 121 -4.76 2.65 -9.46
CA LEU A 121 -4.64 4.02 -8.97
C LEU A 121 -3.18 4.52 -9.10
N PRO A 122 -2.91 5.59 -9.87
CA PRO A 122 -1.58 6.18 -9.94
C PRO A 122 -1.18 6.81 -8.59
N ALA A 123 0.10 7.09 -8.41
CA ALA A 123 0.53 7.92 -7.27
C ALA A 123 -0.09 9.32 -7.39
N PRO A 124 -0.55 9.93 -6.28
CA PRO A 124 -1.05 11.30 -6.31
C PRO A 124 0.08 12.28 -6.64
N ASP A 125 -0.25 13.42 -7.25
CA ASP A 125 0.76 14.43 -7.59
C ASP A 125 1.47 14.98 -6.35
N ARG A 126 0.74 15.10 -5.23
CA ARG A 126 1.21 15.65 -3.95
C ARG A 126 0.48 14.97 -2.79
N ASP A 127 1.13 14.90 -1.64
CA ASP A 127 0.49 14.50 -0.39
C ASP A 127 -0.19 15.70 0.29
N GLU A 128 -1.23 15.42 1.07
CA GLU A 128 -1.80 16.39 2.00
C GLU A 128 -0.79 16.81 3.08
N PRO A 129 -0.84 18.07 3.56
CA PRO A 129 0.07 18.55 4.59
C PRO A 129 0.11 17.64 5.83
N GLY A 130 1.31 17.18 6.19
CA GLY A 130 1.53 16.31 7.35
C GLY A 130 1.34 14.81 7.10
N TYR A 131 0.81 14.40 5.94
CA TYR A 131 0.61 12.99 5.61
C TYR A 131 1.94 12.22 5.51
N GLU A 132 2.95 12.82 4.87
CA GLU A 132 4.30 12.25 4.81
C GLU A 132 4.84 11.96 6.22
N GLN A 133 4.75 12.94 7.13
CA GLN A 133 5.22 12.80 8.50
C GLN A 133 4.49 11.68 9.26
N LEU A 134 3.16 11.58 9.07
CA LEU A 134 2.35 10.51 9.65
C LEU A 134 2.80 9.13 9.18
N MET A 135 3.03 8.97 7.87
CA MET A 135 3.43 7.69 7.29
C MET A 135 4.85 7.30 7.74
N LEU A 136 5.76 8.27 7.78
CA LEU A 136 7.13 8.05 8.26
C LEU A 136 7.17 7.71 9.75
N GLU A 137 6.33 8.32 10.60
CA GLU A 137 6.31 8.03 12.04
C GLU A 137 6.13 6.53 12.34
N LYS A 138 5.27 5.84 11.58
CA LYS A 138 4.95 4.42 11.82
C LYS A 138 5.69 3.47 10.88
N TYR A 139 5.96 3.88 9.64
CA TYR A 139 6.44 3.00 8.57
C TYR A 139 7.74 3.48 7.93
N GLN A 140 8.54 4.30 8.65
CA GLN A 140 9.84 4.79 8.18
C GLN A 140 10.70 3.68 7.54
N GLY A 141 10.74 2.49 8.16
CA GLY A 141 11.55 1.39 7.66
C GLY A 141 11.18 0.96 6.22
N ILE A 142 9.89 0.98 5.88
CA ILE A 142 9.41 0.64 4.52
C ILE A 142 9.80 1.76 3.56
N PHE A 143 9.39 2.99 3.87
CA PHE A 143 9.57 4.13 2.97
C PHE A 143 11.05 4.49 2.76
N ALA A 144 11.84 4.54 3.83
CA ALA A 144 13.27 4.87 3.74
C ALA A 144 14.06 3.81 2.96
N THR A 145 13.75 2.52 3.15
CA THR A 145 14.42 1.44 2.43
C THR A 145 14.10 1.49 0.94
N LEU A 146 12.81 1.54 0.60
CA LEU A 146 12.38 1.52 -0.79
C LEU A 146 12.82 2.78 -1.53
N THR A 147 12.67 3.98 -0.95
CA THR A 147 13.12 5.25 -1.55
C THR A 147 14.62 5.26 -1.83
N ALA A 148 15.41 4.58 -0.99
CA ALA A 148 16.85 4.42 -1.19
C ALA A 148 17.21 3.42 -2.31
N GLY A 149 16.23 2.82 -2.99
CA GLY A 149 16.45 1.80 -4.00
C GLY A 149 16.87 0.43 -3.43
N LYS A 150 16.62 0.18 -2.14
CA LYS A 150 17.04 -1.05 -1.44
C LYS A 150 15.90 -2.06 -1.33
N THR A 151 16.29 -3.32 -1.16
CA THR A 151 15.37 -4.44 -0.96
C THR A 151 14.92 -4.56 0.51
N ILE A 152 13.64 -4.78 0.73
CA ILE A 152 13.08 -5.22 2.02
C ILE A 152 13.23 -6.74 2.12
N THR A 153 13.81 -7.21 3.22
CA THR A 153 14.08 -8.64 3.51
C THR A 153 13.43 -9.08 4.80
#